data_AF-M7BS90-F1
#
_entry.id   AF-M7BS90-F1
#
_cell.length_a   1.000
_cell.length_b   1.000
_cell.length_c   1.000
_cell.angle_alpha   90.00
_cell.angle_beta   90.00
_cell.angle_gamma   90.00
#
_symmetry.space_group_name_H-M   'P 1'
#
loop_
_entity.id
_entity.type
_entity.pdbx_description
1 polymer ?
#
loop_
_entity_poly.entity_id
_entity_poly.type
_entity_poly.pdbx_seq_one_letter_code
_entity_poly.pdbx_strand_id
1 'polypeptide(L)'
;MSGPTRQHSGGPGWQMFVQVAEVVGEAYGLEPIQPPHTRSDPHSPPVSPAVLDLLVRDWSSSWVLQAQGGEQHLRHVRQMLAMKSPCKHPKALEVLSRSSSRCYLMPFPGERIAMGSKGRLRDMDEDFRESLRDYVTALVSLAGQHVQTDRHGEMLTGTQLAAKIKNLSDVMKKHRFGFSSPCQMAITFHNQRVLDIARADHAVFLREMNGLSQRMVDCLKVDPSAMAEQVMEQRRTLLERCWEEMKELEETLLRALEAELIQEPETFLETYGKHYRCHVISQGAMDRARRDHADFLREKDGLSRRMIDCLTVGLSAMEEQFAEQFRLLLGRCWEELNEPEETLLTALEAELIQDSETFLETYGRRYRCHATNQRVMDRARRDHADFLREKDALSRLRIDDLIVDPSAMAEQFQEKRRSLLERCREELKEPAETLLRALEAELTQEAETFLETHGKRYQCHITNESARKDYAAFLKKTNMLTSSQELEARCKKLLERCRRDMLSKKEFPLTDLDAALMWEKEDLLRRLDAELTRMPMPFQEANGKHMIL
;
A
#
# COMPACT_ATOMS: atom_id res chain seq x y z
N MET A 1 -18.82 103.34 6.30
CA MET A 1 -19.71 102.20 6.63
C MET A 1 -19.02 100.94 6.14
N SER A 2 -18.54 100.15 7.08
CA SER A 2 -17.73 98.95 6.89
C SER A 2 -18.65 97.78 6.52
N GLY A 3 -18.47 97.21 5.33
CA GLY A 3 -19.17 95.99 4.92
C GLY A 3 -18.62 94.76 5.65
N PRO A 4 -19.45 93.73 5.92
CA PRO A 4 -19.01 92.58 6.70
C PRO A 4 -18.12 91.66 5.85
N THR A 5 -16.88 91.48 6.31
CA THR A 5 -15.98 90.42 5.88
C THR A 5 -16.59 89.08 6.30
N ARG A 6 -17.14 88.31 5.35
CA ARG A 6 -17.47 86.89 5.56
C ARG A 6 -16.18 86.12 5.79
N GLN A 7 -15.83 85.88 7.05
CA GLN A 7 -14.90 84.82 7.41
C GLN A 7 -15.60 83.48 7.17
N HIS A 8 -15.27 82.83 6.04
CA HIS A 8 -15.53 81.41 5.87
C HIS A 8 -14.61 80.64 6.84
N SER A 9 -15.13 80.25 7.99
CA SER A 9 -14.57 79.19 8.83
C SER A 9 -14.88 77.82 8.23
N GLY A 10 -14.38 77.58 7.01
CA GLY A 10 -14.38 76.26 6.39
C GLY A 10 -13.06 75.56 6.71
N GLY A 11 -13.08 74.58 7.61
CA GLY A 11 -11.97 73.61 7.69
C GLY A 11 -11.82 72.90 6.33
N PRO A 12 -10.60 72.53 5.91
CA PRO A 12 -10.37 72.02 4.57
C PRO A 12 -10.99 70.63 4.39
N GLY A 13 -12.13 70.54 3.71
CA GLY A 13 -12.78 69.27 3.33
C GLY A 13 -11.89 68.30 2.56
N TRP A 14 -10.78 68.79 1.99
CA TRP A 14 -9.77 68.06 1.23
C TRP A 14 -9.12 66.88 1.98
N GLN A 15 -8.93 66.96 3.30
CA GLN A 15 -8.33 65.86 4.06
C GLN A 15 -9.23 64.61 4.06
N MET A 16 -10.55 64.81 4.18
CA MET A 16 -11.51 63.71 4.13
C MET A 16 -11.48 63.03 2.76
N PHE A 17 -11.32 63.79 1.67
CA PHE A 17 -11.20 63.23 0.33
C PHE A 17 -9.96 62.34 0.15
N VAL A 18 -8.78 62.79 0.62
CA VAL A 18 -7.54 62.01 0.54
C VAL A 18 -7.66 60.71 1.33
N GLN A 19 -8.19 60.78 2.56
CA GLN A 19 -8.35 59.60 3.41
C GLN A 19 -9.37 58.59 2.85
N VAL A 20 -10.46 59.07 2.24
CA VAL A 20 -11.44 58.20 1.57
C VAL A 20 -10.84 57.58 0.31
N ALA A 21 -10.14 58.35 -0.50
CA ALA A 21 -9.48 57.83 -1.70
C ALA A 21 -8.48 56.73 -1.32
N GLU A 22 -7.75 56.89 -0.21
CA GLU A 22 -6.85 55.87 0.31
C GLU A 22 -7.55 54.58 0.67
N VAL A 23 -8.58 54.66 1.52
CA VAL A 23 -9.30 53.47 1.99
C VAL A 23 -10.04 52.77 0.85
N VAL A 24 -10.64 53.53 -0.07
CA VAL A 24 -11.28 52.97 -1.26
C VAL A 24 -10.23 52.34 -2.17
N GLY A 25 -9.10 53.01 -2.40
CA GLY A 25 -8.02 52.46 -3.21
C GLY A 25 -7.51 51.14 -2.63
N GLU A 26 -7.17 51.13 -1.34
CA GLU A 26 -6.77 49.92 -0.62
C GLU A 26 -7.82 48.81 -0.68
N ALA A 27 -9.11 49.14 -0.52
CA ALA A 27 -10.20 48.16 -0.59
C ALA A 27 -10.26 47.45 -1.95
N TYR A 28 -9.93 48.15 -3.03
CA TYR A 28 -9.98 47.62 -4.39
C TYR A 28 -8.61 47.26 -4.97
N GLY A 29 -7.56 47.23 -4.14
CA GLY A 29 -6.19 46.95 -4.57
C GLY A 29 -5.72 47.91 -5.67
N LEU A 30 -6.10 49.18 -5.52
CA LEU A 30 -5.60 50.31 -6.28
C LEU A 30 -4.64 51.07 -5.39
N GLU A 31 -3.53 51.52 -5.95
CA GLU A 31 -2.66 52.42 -5.23
C GLU A 31 -3.24 53.85 -5.30
N PRO A 32 -3.69 54.45 -4.19
CA PRO A 32 -4.53 55.65 -4.23
C PRO A 32 -3.74 56.87 -4.71
N ILE A 33 -2.52 57.01 -4.19
CA ILE A 33 -1.55 58.06 -4.46
C ILE A 33 -0.19 57.42 -4.14
N GLN A 34 0.67 57.16 -5.13
CA GLN A 34 1.94 56.45 -4.92
C GLN A 34 2.91 57.24 -4.02
N PRO A 35 3.51 56.66 -2.96
CA PRO A 35 4.72 57.19 -2.38
C PRO A 35 5.91 56.90 -3.32
N PRO A 36 6.98 57.70 -3.27
CA PRO A 36 8.23 57.33 -3.94
C PRO A 36 8.80 56.08 -3.24
N HIS A 37 8.64 54.90 -3.83
CA HIS A 37 9.39 53.73 -3.37
C HIS A 37 10.89 54.02 -3.54
N THR A 38 11.63 53.92 -2.43
CA THR A 38 13.09 53.77 -2.49
C THR A 38 13.41 52.46 -3.20
N ARG A 39 14.01 52.59 -4.39
CA ARG A 39 14.46 51.51 -5.27
C ARG A 39 15.19 50.40 -4.53
N SER A 40 14.75 49.16 -4.72
CA SER A 40 15.55 47.95 -4.45
C SER A 40 16.09 47.30 -5.73
N ASP A 41 15.56 47.60 -6.92
CA ASP A 41 15.99 46.98 -8.18
C ASP A 41 16.20 48.04 -9.31
N PRO A 42 17.42 48.15 -9.89
CA PRO A 42 17.72 49.12 -10.95
C PRO A 42 17.24 48.74 -12.35
N HIS A 43 16.71 47.53 -12.57
CA HIS A 43 16.36 47.04 -13.92
C HIS A 43 14.86 47.07 -14.26
N SER A 44 13.98 47.43 -13.33
CA SER A 44 12.54 47.55 -13.61
C SER A 44 12.21 48.85 -14.37
N PRO A 45 11.27 48.80 -15.35
CA PRO A 45 10.80 50.01 -16.04
C PRO A 45 10.24 51.02 -15.03
N PRO A 46 10.41 52.34 -15.26
CA PRO A 46 9.97 53.36 -14.33
C PRO A 46 8.45 53.31 -14.15
N VAL A 47 8.00 52.99 -12.93
CA VAL A 47 6.61 53.20 -12.52
C VAL A 47 6.45 54.70 -12.25
N SER A 48 5.62 55.37 -13.04
CA SER A 48 5.37 56.80 -12.87
C SER A 48 4.39 57.03 -11.71
N PRO A 49 4.76 57.86 -10.71
CA PRO A 49 3.90 58.16 -9.58
C PRO A 49 2.56 58.76 -10.02
N ALA A 50 1.47 58.30 -9.40
CA ALA A 50 0.17 58.95 -9.52
C ALA A 50 0.30 60.46 -9.28
N VAL A 51 -0.14 61.26 -10.25
CA VAL A 51 -0.03 62.72 -10.23
C VAL A 51 -1.29 63.33 -9.65
N LEU A 52 -1.11 64.14 -8.61
CA LEU A 52 -2.14 65.06 -8.16
C LEU A 52 -1.94 66.40 -8.86
N ASP A 53 -2.84 66.76 -9.76
CA ASP A 53 -2.79 68.05 -10.47
C ASP A 53 -3.84 69.02 -9.91
N LEU A 54 -3.38 70.11 -9.29
CA LEU A 54 -4.24 71.13 -8.69
C LEU A 54 -4.39 72.32 -9.62
N LEU A 55 -5.50 72.35 -10.36
CA LEU A 55 -5.88 73.46 -11.22
C LEU A 55 -6.69 74.52 -10.44
N VAL A 56 -6.06 75.65 -10.12
CA VAL A 56 -6.73 76.79 -9.46
C VAL A 56 -7.28 77.72 -10.53
N ARG A 57 -8.61 77.84 -10.61
CA ARG A 57 -9.32 78.68 -11.58
C ARG A 57 -9.48 80.11 -11.07
N ASP A 58 -9.67 81.04 -12.01
CA ASP A 58 -9.98 82.45 -11.75
C ASP A 58 -8.98 83.13 -10.83
N TRP A 59 -7.71 82.76 -10.97
CA TRP A 59 -6.63 83.29 -10.17
C TRP A 59 -6.36 84.75 -10.51
N SER A 60 -6.39 85.62 -9.48
CA SER A 60 -6.39 87.08 -9.66
C SER A 60 -5.26 87.82 -8.92
N SER A 61 -4.40 87.11 -8.18
CA SER A 61 -3.52 87.74 -7.17
C SER A 61 -2.02 87.76 -7.47
N SER A 62 -1.56 87.45 -8.70
CA SER A 62 -0.12 87.37 -9.00
C SER A 62 0.24 87.71 -10.45
N TRP A 63 1.43 88.33 -10.61
CA TRP A 63 2.11 88.56 -11.90
C TRP A 63 2.76 87.29 -12.48
N VAL A 64 2.92 86.24 -11.66
CA VAL A 64 3.42 84.91 -12.04
C VAL A 64 2.22 83.96 -12.13
N LEU A 65 1.85 83.58 -13.35
CA LEU A 65 0.75 82.66 -13.67
C LEU A 65 1.29 81.24 -13.94
N GLN A 66 0.40 80.34 -14.35
CA GLN A 66 0.75 79.02 -14.90
C GLN A 66 1.45 78.11 -13.87
N ALA A 67 2.23 77.13 -14.33
CA ALA A 67 2.89 76.15 -13.47
C ALA A 67 3.89 76.77 -12.48
N GLN A 68 4.61 77.83 -12.90
CA GLN A 68 5.59 78.50 -12.04
C GLN A 68 4.92 79.21 -10.86
N GLY A 69 3.82 79.92 -11.11
CA GLY A 69 3.01 80.55 -10.07
C GLY A 69 2.38 79.49 -9.16
N GLY A 70 1.93 78.38 -9.73
CA GLY A 70 1.34 77.27 -8.98
C GLY A 70 2.32 76.60 -8.03
N GLU A 71 3.58 76.37 -8.43
CA GLU A 71 4.57 75.80 -7.52
C GLU A 71 4.91 76.75 -6.36
N GLN A 72 4.96 78.06 -6.61
CA GLN A 72 5.12 79.04 -5.53
C GLN A 72 3.93 79.04 -4.58
N HIS A 73 2.71 78.97 -5.12
CA HIS A 73 1.48 78.88 -4.33
C HIS A 73 1.46 77.59 -3.50
N LEU A 74 1.78 76.46 -4.10
CA LEU A 74 1.82 75.16 -3.44
C LEU A 74 2.89 75.14 -2.33
N ARG A 75 4.06 75.73 -2.56
CA ARG A 75 5.10 75.91 -1.52
C ARG A 75 4.57 76.73 -0.33
N HIS A 76 3.85 77.80 -0.60
CA HIS A 76 3.22 78.61 0.45
C HIS A 76 2.16 77.82 1.22
N VAL A 77 1.31 77.06 0.53
CA VAL A 77 0.30 76.19 1.16
C VAL A 77 0.95 75.11 2.03
N ARG A 78 2.02 74.44 1.55
CA ARG A 78 2.80 73.45 2.33
C ARG A 78 3.35 74.07 3.62
N GLN A 79 3.98 75.24 3.53
CA GLN A 79 4.50 75.97 4.69
C GLN A 79 3.39 76.37 5.67
N MET A 80 2.27 76.85 5.14
CA MET A 80 1.12 77.25 5.96
C MET A 80 0.51 76.06 6.71
N LEU A 81 0.36 74.90 6.05
CA LEU A 81 -0.12 73.67 6.67
C LEU A 81 0.85 73.17 7.75
N ALA A 82 2.16 73.19 7.47
CA ALA A 82 3.20 72.81 8.43
C ALA A 82 3.23 73.72 9.67
N MET A 83 3.00 75.04 9.51
CA MET A 83 3.03 76.00 10.60
C MET A 83 1.73 76.06 11.41
N LYS A 84 0.56 76.07 10.76
CA LYS A 84 -0.70 76.36 11.44
C LYS A 84 -1.28 75.15 12.18
N SER A 85 -1.01 73.93 11.74
CA SER A 85 -1.36 72.73 12.50
C SER A 85 -0.75 71.44 11.90
N PRO A 86 0.50 71.08 12.25
CA PRO A 86 1.13 69.87 11.75
C PRO A 86 0.33 68.60 12.08
N CYS A 87 -0.42 68.61 13.18
CA CYS A 87 -1.19 67.46 13.66
C CYS A 87 -2.62 67.37 13.09
N LYS A 88 -3.20 68.46 12.54
CA LYS A 88 -4.57 68.40 12.02
C LYS A 88 -4.64 67.83 10.61
N HIS A 89 -3.62 68.05 9.78
CA HIS A 89 -3.64 67.65 8.36
C HIS A 89 -2.38 66.92 7.87
N PRO A 90 -1.84 65.91 8.60
CA PRO A 90 -0.56 65.29 8.29
C PRO A 90 -0.54 64.62 6.90
N LYS A 91 -1.59 63.87 6.55
CA LYS A 91 -1.70 63.20 5.24
C LYS A 91 -1.84 64.18 4.06
N ALA A 92 -2.57 65.27 4.25
CA ALA A 92 -2.71 66.29 3.21
C ALA A 92 -1.37 66.99 2.95
N LEU A 93 -0.64 67.31 4.02
CA LEU A 93 0.71 67.86 3.88
C LEU A 93 1.65 66.85 3.20
N GLU A 94 1.58 65.57 3.57
CA GLU A 94 2.38 64.51 2.96
C GLU A 94 2.13 64.43 1.44
N VAL A 95 0.88 64.25 1.03
CA VAL A 95 0.48 64.16 -0.39
C VAL A 95 0.91 65.41 -1.16
N LEU A 96 0.62 66.60 -0.63
CA LEU A 96 0.99 67.85 -1.29
C LEU A 96 2.51 68.04 -1.36
N SER A 97 3.29 67.45 -0.46
CA SER A 97 4.75 67.54 -0.44
C SER A 97 5.44 66.56 -1.41
N ARG A 98 4.69 65.63 -2.01
CA ARG A 98 5.25 64.70 -3.02
C ARG A 98 5.65 65.46 -4.29
N SER A 99 6.70 65.00 -4.94
CA SER A 99 7.18 65.53 -6.22
C SER A 99 6.19 65.33 -7.37
N SER A 100 5.24 64.41 -7.22
CA SER A 100 4.15 64.17 -8.17
C SER A 100 2.96 65.12 -8.01
N SER A 101 2.93 65.92 -6.94
CA SER A 101 1.90 66.93 -6.71
C SER A 101 2.27 68.24 -7.39
N ARG A 102 1.36 68.73 -8.23
CA ARG A 102 1.55 69.90 -9.09
C ARG A 102 0.44 70.90 -8.81
N CYS A 103 0.71 72.16 -9.09
CA CYS A 103 -0.32 73.18 -9.10
C CYS A 103 -0.17 74.08 -10.33
N TYR A 104 -1.30 74.42 -10.92
CA TYR A 104 -1.38 75.31 -12.06
C TYR A 104 -2.36 76.44 -11.75
N LEU A 105 -1.90 77.69 -11.88
CA LEU A 105 -2.76 78.86 -11.67
C LEU A 105 -3.31 79.32 -13.02
N MET A 106 -4.61 79.18 -13.18
CA MET A 106 -5.35 79.57 -14.37
C MET A 106 -6.02 80.93 -14.14
N PRO A 107 -5.79 81.93 -15.00
CA PRO A 107 -6.42 83.25 -14.86
C PRO A 107 -7.93 83.16 -15.11
N PHE A 108 -8.62 84.27 -14.86
CA PHE A 108 -10.03 84.41 -15.18
C PHE A 108 -10.26 84.32 -16.70
N PRO A 109 -11.25 83.56 -17.19
CA PRO A 109 -11.45 83.34 -18.63
C PRO A 109 -12.03 84.54 -19.40
N GLY A 110 -12.37 85.63 -18.72
CA GLY A 110 -13.00 86.81 -19.28
C GLY A 110 -14.52 86.83 -19.12
N GLU A 111 -15.08 88.04 -19.04
CA GLU A 111 -16.51 88.26 -18.76
C GLU A 111 -17.42 87.63 -19.82
N ARG A 112 -16.97 87.61 -21.08
CA ARG A 112 -17.74 87.04 -22.21
C ARG A 112 -17.89 85.52 -22.09
N ILE A 113 -16.93 84.84 -21.47
CA ILE A 113 -17.03 83.40 -21.15
C ILE A 113 -17.84 83.20 -19.88
N ALA A 114 -17.56 83.97 -18.83
CA ALA A 114 -18.24 83.83 -17.54
C ALA A 114 -19.75 84.09 -17.62
N MET A 115 -20.17 85.06 -18.45
CA MET A 115 -21.58 85.43 -18.63
C MET A 115 -22.19 84.88 -19.93
N GLY A 116 -21.40 84.20 -20.77
CA GLY A 116 -21.83 83.69 -22.05
C GLY A 116 -22.43 82.28 -21.97
N SER A 117 -23.30 81.94 -22.93
CA SER A 117 -23.84 80.58 -23.09
C SER A 117 -23.01 79.70 -24.03
N LYS A 118 -21.95 80.25 -24.65
CA LYS A 118 -21.11 79.57 -25.64
C LYS A 118 -19.63 79.78 -25.32
N GLY A 119 -18.85 78.69 -25.27
CA GLY A 119 -17.41 78.74 -25.01
C GLY A 119 -16.56 78.86 -26.28
N ARG A 120 -16.66 79.98 -27.03
CA ARG A 120 -15.82 80.17 -28.23
C ARG A 120 -14.44 80.69 -27.83
N LEU A 121 -13.38 80.20 -28.49
CA LEU A 121 -11.99 80.61 -28.24
C LEU A 121 -11.73 82.12 -28.39
N ARG A 122 -12.51 82.82 -29.22
CA ARG A 122 -12.39 84.27 -29.43
C ARG A 122 -13.03 85.12 -28.34
N ASP A 123 -13.88 84.50 -27.52
CA ASP A 123 -14.58 85.16 -26.42
C ASP A 123 -13.80 85.01 -25.10
N MET A 124 -12.74 84.18 -25.09
CA MET A 124 -11.79 84.04 -23.99
C MET A 124 -10.77 85.17 -23.98
N ASP A 125 -10.37 85.62 -22.79
CA ASP A 125 -9.23 86.52 -22.64
C ASP A 125 -7.92 85.84 -23.11
N GLU A 126 -7.00 86.65 -23.62
CA GLU A 126 -5.78 86.16 -24.31
C GLU A 126 -4.88 85.36 -23.38
N ASP A 127 -4.64 85.88 -22.18
CA ASP A 127 -3.81 85.28 -21.13
C ASP A 127 -4.40 83.94 -20.64
N PHE A 128 -5.74 83.85 -20.53
CA PHE A 128 -6.43 82.59 -20.28
C PHE A 128 -6.25 81.60 -21.42
N ARG A 129 -6.38 82.05 -22.67
CA ARG A 129 -6.24 81.17 -23.84
C ARG A 129 -4.83 80.60 -23.96
N GLU A 130 -3.81 81.42 -23.72
CA GLU A 130 -2.41 80.98 -23.68
C GLU A 130 -2.19 80.01 -22.52
N SER A 131 -2.66 80.34 -21.31
CA SER A 131 -2.52 79.48 -20.13
C SER A 131 -3.26 78.15 -20.28
N LEU A 132 -4.42 78.12 -20.95
CA LEU A 132 -5.17 76.90 -21.24
C LEU A 132 -4.42 76.02 -22.25
N ARG A 133 -3.83 76.63 -23.30
CA ARG A 133 -3.03 75.91 -24.28
C ARG A 133 -1.81 75.26 -23.62
N ASP A 134 -1.09 76.00 -22.80
CA ASP A 134 0.07 75.50 -22.07
C ASP A 134 -0.31 74.33 -21.15
N TYR A 135 -1.34 74.51 -20.32
CA TYR A 135 -1.85 73.47 -19.41
C TYR A 135 -2.25 72.18 -20.15
N VAL A 136 -3.04 72.28 -21.22
CA VAL A 136 -3.47 71.10 -21.99
C VAL A 136 -2.27 70.43 -22.68
N THR A 137 -1.33 71.21 -23.21
CA THR A 137 -0.11 70.67 -23.83
C THR A 137 0.71 69.89 -22.81
N ALA A 138 0.89 70.45 -21.60
CA ALA A 138 1.55 69.78 -20.49
C ALA A 138 0.82 68.47 -20.11
N LEU A 139 -0.50 68.51 -19.91
CA LEU A 139 -1.28 67.31 -19.59
C LEU A 139 -1.16 66.20 -20.65
N VAL A 140 -1.30 66.55 -21.94
CA VAL A 140 -1.22 65.56 -23.03
C VAL A 140 0.18 64.98 -23.13
N SER A 141 1.23 65.79 -22.93
CA SER A 141 2.62 65.29 -22.92
C SER A 141 2.88 64.27 -21.81
N LEU A 142 2.10 64.34 -20.73
CA LEU A 142 2.18 63.46 -19.58
C LEU A 142 1.27 62.23 -19.72
N ALA A 143 0.20 62.28 -20.52
CA ALA A 143 -0.80 61.22 -20.59
C ALA A 143 -0.21 59.85 -20.95
N GLY A 144 0.84 59.81 -21.79
CA GLY A 144 1.54 58.57 -22.15
C GLY A 144 2.47 58.00 -21.05
N GLN A 145 2.70 58.75 -19.97
CA GLN A 145 3.59 58.36 -18.88
C GLN A 145 2.84 57.84 -17.65
N HIS A 146 1.52 58.02 -17.57
CA HIS A 146 0.72 57.65 -16.38
C HIS A 146 -0.15 56.44 -16.70
N VAL A 147 0.36 55.26 -16.34
CA VAL A 147 -0.42 54.01 -16.40
C VAL A 147 -0.96 53.74 -15.00
N GLN A 148 -2.21 53.32 -14.91
CA GLN A 148 -2.81 52.95 -13.63
C GLN A 148 -2.26 51.60 -13.17
N THR A 149 -1.79 51.51 -11.94
CA THR A 149 -1.22 50.28 -11.37
C THR A 149 -2.07 49.74 -10.23
N ASP A 150 -1.88 48.46 -9.93
CA ASP A 150 -2.35 47.88 -8.68
C ASP A 150 -1.38 48.19 -7.52
N ARG A 151 -1.70 47.65 -6.35
CA ARG A 151 -0.89 47.79 -5.12
C ARG A 151 0.51 47.13 -5.19
N HIS A 152 0.76 46.30 -6.21
CA HIS A 152 2.04 45.63 -6.44
C HIS A 152 2.86 46.38 -7.49
N GLY A 153 2.35 47.50 -8.02
CA GLY A 153 2.98 48.27 -9.09
C GLY A 153 2.73 47.69 -10.49
N GLU A 154 1.87 46.67 -10.62
CA GLU A 154 1.58 46.04 -11.90
C GLU A 154 0.56 46.86 -12.69
N MET A 155 0.79 47.02 -14.00
CA MET A 155 -0.09 47.80 -14.87
C MET A 155 -1.47 47.16 -15.01
N LEU A 156 -2.51 47.96 -14.83
CA LEU A 156 -3.89 47.53 -14.99
C LEU A 156 -4.32 47.59 -16.46
N THR A 157 -4.89 46.48 -16.94
CA THR A 157 -5.63 46.43 -18.21
C THR A 157 -6.98 47.14 -18.08
N GLY A 158 -7.55 47.57 -19.21
CA GLY A 158 -8.89 48.16 -19.25
C GLY A 158 -9.97 47.24 -18.66
N THR A 159 -9.83 45.92 -18.82
CA THR A 159 -10.74 44.92 -18.23
C THR A 159 -10.62 44.85 -16.71
N GLN A 160 -9.40 44.83 -16.17
CA GLN A 160 -9.18 44.84 -14.72
C GLN A 160 -9.70 46.13 -14.08
N LEU A 161 -9.47 47.28 -14.73
CA LEU A 161 -9.99 48.55 -14.27
C LEU A 161 -11.52 48.57 -14.28
N ALA A 162 -12.15 48.12 -15.38
CA ALA A 162 -13.60 48.04 -15.48
C ALA A 162 -14.21 47.14 -14.39
N ALA A 163 -13.56 46.01 -14.08
CA ALA A 163 -13.98 45.12 -12.99
C ALA A 163 -13.92 45.82 -11.63
N LYS A 164 -12.83 46.54 -11.33
CA LYS A 164 -12.71 47.32 -10.08
C LYS A 164 -13.76 48.43 -9.98
N ILE A 165 -14.02 49.16 -11.06
CA ILE A 165 -15.08 50.18 -11.13
C ILE A 165 -16.46 49.56 -10.90
N LYS A 166 -16.73 48.39 -11.50
CA LYS A 166 -17.99 47.67 -11.30
C LYS A 166 -18.17 47.29 -9.83
N ASN A 167 -17.14 46.73 -9.20
CA ASN A 167 -17.20 46.33 -7.79
C ASN A 167 -17.45 47.54 -6.87
N LEU A 168 -16.77 48.67 -7.12
CA LEU A 168 -17.02 49.93 -6.41
C LEU A 168 -18.47 50.39 -6.60
N SER A 169 -18.97 50.36 -7.83
CA SER A 169 -20.34 50.74 -8.15
C SER A 169 -21.37 49.86 -7.45
N ASP A 170 -21.12 48.57 -7.31
CA ASP A 170 -22.06 47.63 -6.70
C ASP A 170 -22.15 47.85 -5.18
N VAL A 171 -21.03 48.15 -4.51
CA VAL A 171 -21.05 48.57 -3.09
C VAL A 171 -21.81 49.90 -2.92
N MET A 172 -21.55 50.88 -3.79
CA MET A 172 -22.29 52.15 -3.77
C MET A 172 -23.80 51.96 -3.96
N LYS A 173 -24.21 51.04 -4.84
CA LYS A 173 -25.63 50.71 -5.08
C LYS A 173 -26.28 50.03 -3.88
N LYS A 174 -25.57 49.10 -3.23
CA LYS A 174 -26.05 48.45 -1.99
C LYS A 174 -26.39 49.49 -0.91
N HIS A 175 -25.64 50.58 -0.86
CA HIS A 175 -25.78 51.66 0.12
C HIS A 175 -26.80 52.75 -0.28
N ARG A 176 -27.71 52.47 -1.21
CA ARG A 176 -28.92 53.25 -1.57
C ARG A 176 -28.79 54.78 -1.42
N PHE A 177 -27.83 55.37 -2.14
CA PHE A 177 -27.69 56.83 -2.33
C PHE A 177 -27.34 57.68 -1.10
N GLY A 178 -26.45 57.21 -0.22
CA GLY A 178 -25.66 58.18 0.54
C GLY A 178 -24.97 57.61 1.76
N PHE A 179 -23.66 57.77 1.78
CA PHE A 179 -22.94 57.84 3.04
C PHE A 179 -23.25 59.20 3.67
N SER A 180 -23.56 59.22 4.97
CA SER A 180 -23.79 60.47 5.71
C SER A 180 -22.53 61.34 5.77
N SER A 181 -21.36 60.74 5.56
CA SER A 181 -20.08 61.43 5.44
C SER A 181 -19.06 60.61 4.64
N PRO A 182 -18.00 61.26 4.11
CA PRO A 182 -16.84 60.56 3.56
C PRO A 182 -16.21 59.58 4.57
N CYS A 183 -16.18 59.90 5.86
CA CYS A 183 -15.65 58.98 6.88
C CYS A 183 -16.47 57.69 6.98
N GLN A 184 -17.80 57.79 6.97
CA GLN A 184 -18.68 56.61 6.95
C GLN A 184 -18.44 55.77 5.70
N MET A 185 -18.21 56.41 4.55
CA MET A 185 -17.84 55.72 3.31
C MET A 185 -16.58 54.88 3.48
N ALA A 186 -15.49 55.47 4.00
CA ALA A 186 -14.26 54.75 4.25
C ALA A 186 -14.46 53.56 5.20
N ILE A 187 -15.23 53.74 6.29
CA ILE A 187 -15.51 52.69 7.26
C ILE A 187 -16.26 51.52 6.61
N THR A 188 -17.31 51.80 5.83
CA THR A 188 -18.03 50.77 5.08
C THR A 188 -17.11 49.98 4.15
N PHE A 189 -16.30 50.65 3.33
CA PHE A 189 -15.42 49.97 2.38
C PHE A 189 -14.36 49.11 3.08
N HIS A 190 -13.82 49.62 4.19
CA HIS A 190 -12.91 48.86 5.05
C HIS A 190 -13.58 47.59 5.59
N ASN A 191 -14.76 47.73 6.20
CA ASN A 191 -15.50 46.59 6.75
C ASN A 191 -15.88 45.57 5.68
N GLN A 192 -16.36 46.02 4.52
CA GLN A 192 -16.69 45.12 3.42
C GLN A 192 -15.47 44.32 2.95
N ARG A 193 -14.29 44.97 2.84
CA ARG A 193 -13.04 44.27 2.49
C ARG A 193 -12.68 43.20 3.53
N VAL A 194 -12.79 43.50 4.82
CA VAL A 194 -12.50 42.54 5.90
C VAL A 194 -13.40 41.29 5.75
N LEU A 195 -14.69 41.49 5.51
CA LEU A 195 -15.64 40.40 5.29
C LEU A 195 -15.33 39.59 4.03
N ASP A 196 -14.97 40.26 2.93
CA ASP A 196 -14.63 39.59 1.67
C ASP A 196 -13.35 38.74 1.78
N ILE A 197 -12.36 39.21 2.56
CA ILE A 197 -11.16 38.43 2.89
C ILE A 197 -11.54 37.19 3.69
N ALA A 198 -12.40 37.32 4.72
CA ALA A 198 -12.84 36.18 5.52
C ALA A 198 -13.60 35.13 4.68
N ARG A 199 -14.49 35.55 3.77
CA ARG A 199 -15.14 34.65 2.81
C ARG A 199 -14.14 33.92 1.93
N ALA A 200 -13.16 34.65 1.38
CA ALA A 200 -12.14 34.06 0.52
C ALA A 200 -11.30 33.03 1.26
N ASP A 201 -10.90 33.32 2.49
CA ASP A 201 -10.13 32.40 3.35
C ASP A 201 -10.93 31.15 3.69
N HIS A 202 -12.23 31.27 4.01
CA HIS A 202 -13.11 30.13 4.23
C HIS A 202 -13.25 29.24 2.99
N ALA A 203 -13.47 29.85 1.81
CA ALA A 203 -13.57 29.11 0.56
C ALA A 203 -12.25 28.43 0.15
N VAL A 204 -11.09 29.00 0.52
CA VAL A 204 -9.78 28.32 0.35
C VAL A 204 -9.68 27.13 1.29
N PHE A 205 -9.99 27.31 2.57
CA PHE A 205 -9.97 26.23 3.57
C PHE A 205 -10.86 25.05 3.17
N LEU A 206 -12.11 25.29 2.77
CA LEU A 206 -13.02 24.23 2.32
C LEU A 206 -12.49 23.49 1.09
N ARG A 207 -11.86 24.20 0.15
CA ARG A 207 -11.25 23.57 -1.04
C ARG A 207 -10.07 22.68 -0.67
N GLU A 208 -9.22 23.11 0.25
CA GLU A 208 -8.09 22.32 0.74
C GLU A 208 -8.58 21.03 1.42
N MET A 209 -9.56 21.15 2.34
CA MET A 209 -10.13 19.99 3.02
C MET A 209 -10.87 19.05 2.07
N ASN A 210 -11.56 19.60 1.07
CA ASN A 210 -12.19 18.80 0.01
C ASN A 210 -11.14 18.01 -0.80
N GLY A 211 -9.98 18.61 -1.10
CA GLY A 211 -8.86 17.93 -1.72
C GLY A 211 -8.34 16.75 -0.89
N LEU A 212 -8.25 16.91 0.43
CA LEU A 212 -7.87 15.83 1.35
C LEU A 212 -8.92 14.70 1.38
N SER A 213 -10.21 15.04 1.24
CA SER A 213 -11.29 14.05 1.23
C SER A 213 -11.24 13.08 0.04
N GLN A 214 -10.60 13.48 -1.07
CA GLN A 214 -10.52 12.66 -2.28
C GLN A 214 -9.58 11.47 -2.13
N ARG A 215 -8.55 11.58 -1.29
CA ARG A 215 -7.56 10.51 -1.08
C ARG A 215 -7.92 9.70 0.14
N MET A 216 -7.99 8.39 0.01
CA MET A 216 -8.39 7.50 1.11
C MET A 216 -7.50 7.70 2.36
N VAL A 217 -6.17 7.70 2.17
CA VAL A 217 -5.19 7.83 3.26
C VAL A 217 -5.32 9.17 4.01
N ASP A 218 -5.66 10.25 3.31
CA ASP A 218 -5.78 11.57 3.92
C ASP A 218 -7.15 11.76 4.57
N CYS A 219 -8.23 11.31 3.91
CA CYS A 219 -9.59 11.39 4.44
C CYS A 219 -9.75 10.59 5.75
N LEU A 220 -9.13 9.41 5.86
CA LEU A 220 -9.23 8.58 7.06
C LEU A 220 -8.46 9.11 8.28
N LYS A 221 -7.64 10.16 8.15
CA LYS A 221 -6.92 10.77 9.28
C LYS A 221 -7.81 11.59 10.19
N VAL A 222 -8.90 12.13 9.66
CA VAL A 222 -9.82 13.01 10.39
C VAL A 222 -11.22 12.47 10.22
N ASP A 223 -11.81 11.98 11.30
CA ASP A 223 -13.18 11.50 11.25
C ASP A 223 -14.18 12.66 11.00
N PRO A 224 -15.40 12.38 10.50
CA PRO A 224 -16.35 13.42 10.16
C PRO A 224 -16.74 14.35 11.31
N SER A 225 -16.69 13.89 12.57
CA SER A 225 -17.00 14.74 13.72
C SER A 225 -15.85 15.71 14.02
N ALA A 226 -14.60 15.24 13.98
CA ALA A 226 -13.42 16.08 14.10
C ALA A 226 -13.32 17.10 12.93
N MET A 227 -13.69 16.70 11.71
CA MET A 227 -13.75 17.63 10.56
C MET A 227 -14.79 18.74 10.78
N ALA A 228 -15.97 18.40 11.31
CA ALA A 228 -16.98 19.40 11.66
C ALA A 228 -16.48 20.37 12.75
N GLU A 229 -15.74 19.87 13.75
CA GLU A 229 -15.08 20.71 14.76
C GLU A 229 -14.04 21.65 14.15
N GLN A 230 -13.22 21.19 13.20
CA GLN A 230 -12.25 22.03 12.50
C GLN A 230 -12.93 23.15 11.71
N VAL A 231 -14.02 22.86 11.00
CA VAL A 231 -14.82 23.87 10.29
C VAL A 231 -15.39 24.90 11.29
N MET A 232 -15.90 24.44 12.44
CA MET A 232 -16.42 25.33 13.48
C MET A 232 -15.34 26.25 14.07
N GLU A 233 -14.14 25.71 14.32
CA GLU A 233 -13.02 26.48 14.86
C GLU A 233 -12.50 27.50 13.83
N GLN A 234 -12.40 27.10 12.57
CA GLN A 234 -12.03 27.99 11.47
C GLN A 234 -13.05 29.14 11.34
N ARG A 235 -14.36 28.86 11.45
CA ARG A 235 -15.38 29.90 11.50
C ARG A 235 -15.18 30.85 12.69
N ARG A 236 -14.94 30.32 13.89
CA ARG A 236 -14.75 31.13 15.10
C ARG A 236 -13.57 32.08 14.94
N THR A 237 -12.43 31.57 14.49
CA THR A 237 -11.20 32.37 14.26
C THR A 237 -11.41 33.45 13.20
N LEU A 238 -12.13 33.15 12.11
CA LEU A 238 -12.47 34.16 11.10
C LEU A 238 -13.39 35.26 11.65
N LEU A 239 -14.41 34.90 12.42
CA LEU A 239 -15.33 35.86 13.01
C LEU A 239 -14.64 36.75 14.06
N GLU A 240 -13.76 36.18 14.88
CA GLU A 240 -12.95 36.92 15.85
C GLU A 240 -12.03 37.92 15.14
N ARG A 241 -11.31 37.48 14.10
CA ARG A 241 -10.47 38.37 13.28
C ARG A 241 -11.28 39.50 12.64
N CYS A 242 -12.47 39.20 12.11
CA CYS A 242 -13.34 40.25 11.56
C CYS A 242 -13.79 41.25 12.62
N TRP A 243 -14.12 40.76 13.82
CA TRP A 243 -14.53 41.60 14.95
C TRP A 243 -13.41 42.58 15.37
N GLU A 244 -12.16 42.12 15.38
CA GLU A 244 -10.99 42.95 15.71
C GLU A 244 -10.62 43.95 14.60
N GLU A 245 -10.73 43.54 13.33
CA GLU A 245 -10.29 44.37 12.19
C GLU A 245 -11.34 45.39 11.71
N MET A 246 -12.63 45.15 11.96
CA MET A 246 -13.70 46.06 11.54
C MET A 246 -13.65 47.40 12.29
N LYS A 247 -13.96 48.48 11.56
CA LYS A 247 -14.12 49.83 12.13
C LYS A 247 -15.59 50.08 12.39
N GLU A 248 -15.94 50.57 13.57
CA GLU A 248 -17.33 50.81 14.00
C GLU A 248 -18.21 49.56 13.77
N LEU A 249 -18.19 48.67 14.76
CA LEU A 249 -18.80 47.35 14.69
C LEU A 249 -20.25 47.40 14.16
N GLU A 250 -20.47 46.76 13.02
CA GLU A 250 -21.80 46.61 12.43
C GLU A 250 -22.25 45.15 12.60
N GLU A 251 -22.89 44.86 13.75
CA GLU A 251 -23.29 43.49 14.13
C GLU A 251 -24.13 42.78 13.07
N THR A 252 -24.94 43.52 12.30
CA THR A 252 -25.78 42.96 11.24
C THR A 252 -24.95 42.34 10.12
N LEU A 253 -23.81 42.94 9.76
CA LEU A 253 -22.90 42.40 8.76
C LEU A 253 -22.18 41.15 9.27
N LEU A 254 -21.74 41.16 10.53
CA LEU A 254 -21.10 39.98 11.16
C LEU A 254 -22.06 38.80 11.28
N ARG A 255 -23.33 39.05 11.66
CA ARG A 255 -24.37 37.99 11.70
C ARG A 255 -24.68 37.43 10.32
N ALA A 256 -24.68 38.29 9.28
CA ALA A 256 -24.85 37.83 7.90
C ALA A 256 -23.68 36.95 7.46
N LEU A 257 -22.43 37.35 7.76
CA LEU A 257 -21.25 36.52 7.50
C LEU A 257 -21.32 35.20 8.27
N GLU A 258 -21.67 35.20 9.56
CA GLU A 258 -21.81 33.98 10.34
C GLU A 258 -22.84 33.02 9.74
N ALA A 259 -23.99 33.52 9.28
CA ALA A 259 -24.99 32.71 8.60
C ALA A 259 -24.46 32.09 7.29
N GLU A 260 -23.72 32.85 6.48
CA GLU A 260 -23.06 32.35 5.27
C GLU A 260 -22.06 31.24 5.60
N LEU A 261 -21.19 31.46 6.59
CA LEU A 261 -20.16 30.50 7.04
C LEU A 261 -20.74 29.26 7.75
N ILE A 262 -22.01 29.30 8.19
CA ILE A 262 -22.74 28.13 8.69
C ILE A 262 -23.28 27.31 7.53
N GLN A 263 -23.87 27.97 6.53
CA GLN A 263 -24.59 27.30 5.45
C GLN A 263 -23.65 26.70 4.40
N GLU A 264 -22.59 27.42 4.02
CA GLU A 264 -21.63 26.99 3.00
C GLU A 264 -21.02 25.59 3.26
N PRO A 265 -20.53 25.26 4.47
CA PRO A 265 -19.89 23.98 4.74
C PRO A 265 -20.85 22.79 4.87
N GLU A 266 -22.17 22.98 4.93
CA GLU A 266 -23.12 21.85 5.09
C GLU A 266 -22.97 20.82 3.97
N THR A 267 -22.91 21.30 2.72
CA THR A 267 -22.72 20.46 1.54
C THR A 267 -21.35 19.78 1.52
N PHE A 268 -20.32 20.48 1.98
CA PHE A 268 -18.97 19.95 2.13
C PHE A 268 -18.94 18.81 3.16
N LEU A 269 -19.49 19.01 4.36
CA LEU A 269 -19.49 18.01 5.42
C LEU A 269 -20.31 16.77 5.05
N GLU A 270 -21.42 16.94 4.34
CA GLU A 270 -22.20 15.82 3.81
C GLU A 270 -21.38 14.99 2.80
N THR A 271 -20.70 15.68 1.88
CA THR A 271 -19.84 15.05 0.87
C THR A 271 -18.64 14.34 1.51
N TYR A 272 -17.98 15.01 2.46
CA TYR A 272 -16.88 14.45 3.25
C TYR A 272 -17.31 13.19 3.98
N GLY A 273 -18.47 13.21 4.66
CA GLY A 273 -19.00 12.04 5.38
C GLY A 273 -19.37 10.88 4.46
N LYS A 274 -19.73 11.15 3.19
CA LYS A 274 -19.91 10.09 2.18
C LYS A 274 -18.56 9.50 1.77
N HIS A 275 -17.59 10.32 1.39
CA HIS A 275 -16.24 9.86 1.03
C HIS A 275 -15.60 9.06 2.15
N TYR A 276 -15.64 9.57 3.39
CA TYR A 276 -15.09 8.88 4.56
C TYR A 276 -15.67 7.47 4.73
N ARG A 277 -16.99 7.32 4.60
CA ARG A 277 -17.64 6.00 4.70
C ARG A 277 -17.20 5.05 3.58
N CYS A 278 -17.13 5.54 2.34
CA CYS A 278 -16.62 4.76 1.22
C CYS A 278 -15.18 4.30 1.47
N HIS A 279 -14.32 5.20 1.97
CA HIS A 279 -12.92 4.92 2.30
C HIS A 279 -12.77 3.91 3.43
N VAL A 280 -13.61 3.96 4.48
CA VAL A 280 -13.62 2.95 5.55
C VAL A 280 -13.97 1.56 5.03
N ILE A 281 -14.98 1.46 4.16
CA ILE A 281 -15.38 0.19 3.54
C ILE A 281 -14.23 -0.37 2.70
N SER A 282 -13.61 0.50 1.88
CA SER A 282 -12.48 0.18 1.00
C SER A 282 -11.27 -0.33 1.78
N GLN A 283 -10.87 0.38 2.84
CA GLN A 283 -9.81 -0.05 3.76
C GLN A 283 -10.12 -1.41 4.38
N GLY A 284 -11.36 -1.62 4.82
CA GLY A 284 -11.81 -2.89 5.38
C GLY A 284 -11.73 -4.06 4.39
N ALA A 285 -12.03 -3.83 3.11
CA ALA A 285 -11.90 -4.83 2.04
C ALA A 285 -10.44 -5.23 1.82
N MET A 286 -9.54 -4.26 1.74
CA MET A 286 -8.11 -4.52 1.62
C MET A 286 -7.54 -5.28 2.82
N ASP A 287 -7.92 -4.90 4.03
CA ASP A 287 -7.46 -5.58 5.25
C ASP A 287 -8.02 -7.00 5.39
N ARG A 288 -9.22 -7.28 4.82
CA ARG A 288 -9.72 -8.65 4.66
C ARG A 288 -8.86 -9.41 3.64
N ALA A 289 -8.59 -8.84 2.47
CA ALA A 289 -7.77 -9.49 1.45
C ALA A 289 -6.36 -9.86 1.96
N ARG A 290 -5.70 -8.94 2.69
CA ARG A 290 -4.40 -9.20 3.34
C ARG A 290 -4.48 -10.35 4.35
N ARG A 291 -5.52 -10.37 5.19
CA ARG A 291 -5.70 -11.44 6.18
C ARG A 291 -5.95 -12.79 5.52
N ASP A 292 -6.86 -12.85 4.54
CA ASP A 292 -7.15 -14.07 3.78
C ASP A 292 -5.87 -14.59 3.07
N HIS A 293 -5.04 -13.68 2.54
CA HIS A 293 -3.76 -14.06 1.95
C HIS A 293 -2.78 -14.62 2.99
N ALA A 294 -2.63 -13.94 4.12
CA ALA A 294 -1.79 -14.42 5.22
C ALA A 294 -2.25 -15.78 5.77
N ASP A 295 -3.57 -16.00 5.87
CA ASP A 295 -4.15 -17.29 6.28
C ASP A 295 -3.85 -18.39 5.26
N PHE A 296 -4.00 -18.08 3.97
CA PHE A 296 -3.62 -19.00 2.89
C PHE A 296 -2.13 -19.36 2.95
N LEU A 297 -1.25 -18.38 3.12
CA LEU A 297 0.20 -18.61 3.29
C LEU A 297 0.49 -19.52 4.48
N ARG A 298 -0.17 -19.31 5.63
CA ARG A 298 -0.01 -20.15 6.82
C ARG A 298 -0.45 -21.59 6.57
N GLU A 299 -1.58 -21.79 5.89
CA GLU A 299 -2.06 -23.12 5.51
C GLU A 299 -1.04 -23.85 4.63
N LYS A 300 -0.55 -23.18 3.58
CA LYS A 300 0.43 -23.76 2.64
C LYS A 300 1.80 -23.99 3.31
N ASP A 301 2.22 -23.11 4.21
CA ASP A 301 3.43 -23.34 5.01
C ASP A 301 3.30 -24.62 5.84
N GLY A 302 2.14 -24.86 6.46
CA GLY A 302 1.83 -26.10 7.18
C GLY A 302 2.02 -27.35 6.32
N LEU A 303 1.51 -27.34 5.09
CA LEU A 303 1.69 -28.45 4.12
C LEU A 303 3.16 -28.66 3.76
N SER A 304 3.92 -27.57 3.57
CA SER A 304 5.33 -27.65 3.17
C SER A 304 6.25 -28.25 4.24
N ARG A 305 5.83 -28.23 5.51
CA ARG A 305 6.61 -28.75 6.64
C ARG A 305 6.64 -30.27 6.68
N ARG A 306 5.59 -30.94 6.18
CA ARG A 306 5.53 -32.41 6.13
C ARG A 306 6.01 -32.91 4.77
N MET A 307 6.99 -33.82 4.75
CA MET A 307 7.59 -34.32 3.50
C MET A 307 6.55 -34.90 2.54
N ILE A 308 5.66 -35.75 3.07
CA ILE A 308 4.62 -36.41 2.28
C ILE A 308 3.72 -35.37 1.62
N ASP A 309 3.13 -34.47 2.41
CA ASP A 309 2.24 -33.42 1.92
C ASP A 309 2.94 -32.47 0.95
N CYS A 310 4.17 -32.05 1.26
CA CYS A 310 4.91 -31.12 0.41
C CYS A 310 5.12 -31.70 -0.99
N LEU A 311 5.32 -33.01 -1.11
CA LEU A 311 5.49 -33.68 -2.41
C LEU A 311 4.18 -33.93 -3.16
N THR A 312 3.02 -33.84 -2.50
CA THR A 312 1.72 -34.02 -3.17
C THR A 312 1.38 -32.89 -4.13
N VAL A 313 1.85 -31.66 -3.86
CA VAL A 313 1.62 -30.49 -4.70
C VAL A 313 2.93 -30.15 -5.40
N GLY A 314 2.96 -30.25 -6.73
CA GLY A 314 4.14 -29.83 -7.50
C GLY A 314 4.34 -28.32 -7.42
N LEU A 315 5.57 -27.85 -7.66
CA LEU A 315 5.88 -26.40 -7.62
C LEU A 315 4.99 -25.59 -8.57
N SER A 316 4.80 -26.03 -9.82
CA SER A 316 3.91 -25.36 -10.78
C SER A 316 2.45 -25.38 -10.36
N ALA A 317 1.98 -26.46 -9.73
CA ALA A 317 0.62 -26.53 -9.19
C ALA A 317 0.44 -25.58 -7.99
N MET A 318 1.50 -25.33 -7.23
CA MET A 318 1.48 -24.34 -6.15
C MET A 318 1.40 -22.92 -6.72
N GLU A 319 2.20 -22.61 -7.75
CA GLU A 319 2.15 -21.32 -8.48
C GLU A 319 0.74 -21.04 -9.04
N GLU A 320 0.10 -22.05 -9.66
CA GLU A 320 -1.28 -21.95 -10.14
C GLU A 320 -2.29 -21.67 -9.01
N GLN A 321 -2.12 -22.29 -7.84
CA GLN A 321 -2.98 -22.01 -6.68
C GLN A 321 -2.84 -20.56 -6.20
N PHE A 322 -1.65 -19.98 -6.22
CA PHE A 322 -1.46 -18.56 -5.89
C PHE A 322 -2.11 -17.65 -6.92
N ALA A 323 -1.94 -17.94 -8.22
CA ALA A 323 -2.58 -17.16 -9.28
C ALA A 323 -4.11 -17.14 -9.14
N GLU A 324 -4.72 -18.29 -8.86
CA GLU A 324 -6.16 -18.39 -8.64
C GLU A 324 -6.60 -17.67 -7.36
N GLN A 325 -5.81 -17.77 -6.29
CA GLN A 325 -6.07 -17.08 -5.03
C GLN A 325 -6.04 -15.55 -5.20
N PHE A 326 -5.06 -15.02 -5.93
CA PHE A 326 -5.00 -13.59 -6.24
C PHE A 326 -6.20 -13.14 -7.04
N ARG A 327 -6.58 -13.90 -8.07
CA ARG A 327 -7.76 -13.59 -8.90
C ARG A 327 -9.03 -13.49 -8.05
N LEU A 328 -9.21 -14.40 -7.08
CA LEU A 328 -10.36 -14.41 -6.18
C LEU A 328 -10.29 -13.29 -5.13
N LEU A 329 -9.11 -12.98 -4.58
CA LEU A 329 -8.97 -11.89 -3.62
C LEU A 329 -9.16 -10.52 -4.25
N LEU A 330 -8.46 -10.27 -5.35
CA LEU A 330 -8.56 -8.99 -6.05
C LEU A 330 -9.96 -8.82 -6.65
N GLY A 331 -10.57 -9.89 -7.18
CA GLY A 331 -11.96 -9.85 -7.64
C GLY A 331 -12.95 -9.47 -6.53
N ARG A 332 -12.88 -10.12 -5.36
CA ARG A 332 -13.73 -9.77 -4.20
C ARG A 332 -13.45 -8.37 -3.68
N CYS A 333 -12.17 -7.98 -3.58
CA CYS A 333 -11.81 -6.63 -3.16
C CYS A 333 -12.36 -5.59 -4.13
N TRP A 334 -12.32 -5.85 -5.43
CA TRP A 334 -12.84 -4.97 -6.47
C TRP A 334 -14.36 -4.83 -6.38
N GLU A 335 -15.09 -5.92 -6.15
CA GLU A 335 -16.55 -5.89 -5.95
C GLU A 335 -16.99 -5.12 -4.70
N GLU A 336 -16.17 -5.12 -3.65
CA GLU A 336 -16.45 -4.39 -2.39
C GLU A 336 -16.07 -2.90 -2.46
N LEU A 337 -15.29 -2.48 -3.46
CA LEU A 337 -14.87 -1.09 -3.65
C LEU A 337 -15.96 -0.30 -4.38
N ASN A 338 -16.56 0.68 -3.70
CA ASN A 338 -17.53 1.59 -4.33
C ASN A 338 -16.90 2.51 -5.39
N GLU A 339 -15.64 2.91 -5.19
CA GLU A 339 -14.82 3.67 -6.14
C GLU A 339 -13.37 3.16 -6.04
N PRO A 340 -12.92 2.26 -6.94
CA PRO A 340 -11.59 1.71 -6.85
C PRO A 340 -10.56 2.78 -7.18
N GLU A 341 -9.79 3.20 -6.18
CA GLU A 341 -8.54 3.92 -6.43
C GLU A 341 -7.56 2.88 -7.02
N GLU A 342 -7.42 2.88 -8.34
CA GLU A 342 -6.63 1.89 -9.09
C GLU A 342 -5.21 1.73 -8.52
N THR A 343 -4.62 2.85 -8.07
CA THR A 343 -3.33 2.91 -7.39
C THR A 343 -3.25 2.05 -6.13
N LEU A 344 -4.32 1.99 -5.32
CA LEU A 344 -4.37 1.20 -4.09
C LEU A 344 -4.47 -0.30 -4.40
N LEU A 345 -5.26 -0.67 -5.41
CA LEU A 345 -5.37 -2.06 -5.83
C LEU A 345 -4.06 -2.57 -6.43
N THR A 346 -3.39 -1.76 -7.25
CA THR A 346 -2.05 -2.11 -7.76
C THR A 346 -1.03 -2.25 -6.63
N ALA A 347 -1.09 -1.39 -5.61
CA ALA A 347 -0.22 -1.50 -4.45
C ALA A 347 -0.49 -2.77 -3.64
N LEU A 348 -1.76 -3.13 -3.44
CA LEU A 348 -2.16 -4.39 -2.80
C LEU A 348 -1.68 -5.59 -3.62
N GLU A 349 -1.93 -5.61 -4.93
CA GLU A 349 -1.47 -6.68 -5.81
C GLU A 349 0.05 -6.89 -5.72
N ALA A 350 0.83 -5.80 -5.75
CA ALA A 350 2.29 -5.86 -5.60
C ALA A 350 2.72 -6.43 -4.23
N GLU A 351 2.06 -6.03 -3.14
CA GLU A 351 2.28 -6.56 -1.78
C GLU A 351 2.06 -8.08 -1.75
N LEU A 352 0.92 -8.54 -2.28
CA LEU A 352 0.55 -9.95 -2.27
C LEU A 352 1.47 -10.81 -3.18
N ILE A 353 1.88 -10.28 -4.33
CA ILE A 353 2.86 -10.92 -5.22
C ILE A 353 4.20 -11.11 -4.48
N GLN A 354 4.71 -10.06 -3.83
CA GLN A 354 5.99 -10.12 -3.11
C GLN A 354 5.98 -11.18 -2.00
N ASP A 355 4.90 -11.26 -1.23
CA ASP A 355 4.74 -12.27 -0.18
C ASP A 355 4.73 -13.70 -0.76
N SER A 356 4.06 -13.87 -1.91
CA SER A 356 3.96 -15.17 -2.59
C SER A 356 5.27 -15.62 -3.22
N GLU A 357 6.03 -14.70 -3.82
CA GLU A 357 7.37 -15.00 -4.34
C GLU A 357 8.30 -15.48 -3.22
N THR A 358 8.28 -14.76 -2.09
CA THR A 358 9.05 -15.12 -0.89
C THR A 358 8.67 -16.50 -0.37
N PHE A 359 7.36 -16.80 -0.34
CA PHE A 359 6.86 -18.12 0.03
C PHE A 359 7.29 -19.20 -0.95
N LEU A 360 7.10 -18.99 -2.26
CA LEU A 360 7.41 -19.97 -3.32
C LEU A 360 8.90 -20.30 -3.36
N GLU A 361 9.78 -19.33 -3.08
CA GLU A 361 11.21 -19.60 -2.95
C GLU A 361 11.48 -20.57 -1.79
N THR A 362 10.90 -20.29 -0.62
CA THR A 362 11.03 -21.11 0.58
C THR A 362 10.45 -22.51 0.36
N TYR A 363 9.26 -22.58 -0.22
CA TYR A 363 8.57 -23.81 -0.58
C TYR A 363 9.38 -24.63 -1.58
N GLY A 364 9.90 -24.02 -2.64
CA GLY A 364 10.71 -24.69 -3.65
C GLY A 364 12.01 -25.28 -3.08
N ARG A 365 12.65 -24.58 -2.13
CA ARG A 365 13.80 -25.12 -1.38
C ARG A 365 13.41 -26.38 -0.58
N ARG A 366 12.31 -26.33 0.18
CA ARG A 366 11.79 -27.48 0.95
C ARG A 366 11.38 -28.65 0.06
N TYR A 367 10.66 -28.38 -1.02
CA TYR A 367 10.22 -29.38 -1.99
C TYR A 367 11.41 -30.15 -2.57
N ARG A 368 12.47 -29.45 -3.01
CA ARG A 368 13.70 -30.09 -3.54
C ARG A 368 14.41 -30.94 -2.49
N CYS A 369 14.43 -30.48 -1.23
CA CYS A 369 14.98 -31.24 -0.11
C CYS A 369 14.18 -32.54 0.11
N HIS A 370 12.86 -32.42 0.27
CA HIS A 370 11.94 -33.53 0.44
C HIS A 370 11.99 -34.54 -0.72
N ALA A 371 12.08 -34.06 -1.96
CA ALA A 371 12.18 -34.92 -3.13
C ALA A 371 13.50 -35.70 -3.16
N THR A 372 14.60 -35.07 -2.70
CA THR A 372 15.89 -35.75 -2.54
C THR A 372 15.79 -36.81 -1.45
N ASN A 373 15.24 -36.45 -0.29
CA ASN A 373 15.06 -37.37 0.83
C ASN A 373 14.21 -38.58 0.43
N GLN A 374 13.08 -38.38 -0.24
CA GLN A 374 12.23 -39.47 -0.72
C GLN A 374 13.00 -40.45 -1.63
N ARG A 375 13.86 -39.95 -2.53
CA ARG A 375 14.69 -40.81 -3.40
C ARG A 375 15.70 -41.65 -2.60
N VAL A 376 16.30 -41.09 -1.56
CA VAL A 376 17.23 -41.80 -0.66
C VAL A 376 16.48 -42.94 0.04
N MET A 377 15.29 -42.65 0.58
CA MET A 377 14.44 -43.63 1.26
C MET A 377 14.01 -44.75 0.32
N ASP A 378 13.55 -44.42 -0.89
CA ASP A 378 13.12 -45.41 -1.88
C ASP A 378 14.30 -46.26 -2.40
N ARG A 379 15.52 -45.73 -2.41
CA ARG A 379 16.72 -46.52 -2.67
C ARG A 379 16.98 -47.50 -1.53
N ALA A 380 16.93 -47.05 -0.28
CA ALA A 380 17.15 -47.92 0.88
C ALA A 380 16.11 -49.05 0.98
N ARG A 381 14.82 -48.75 0.73
CA ARG A 381 13.75 -49.76 0.62
C ARG A 381 14.06 -50.79 -0.46
N ARG A 382 14.43 -50.35 -1.66
CA ARG A 382 14.80 -51.26 -2.77
C ARG A 382 16.00 -52.13 -2.41
N ASP A 383 17.07 -51.55 -1.87
CA ASP A 383 18.26 -52.29 -1.46
C ASP A 383 17.95 -53.32 -0.35
N HIS A 384 17.02 -53.00 0.56
CA HIS A 384 16.56 -53.95 1.58
C HIS A 384 15.71 -55.07 0.97
N ALA A 385 14.76 -54.74 0.08
CA ALA A 385 13.96 -55.73 -0.63
C ALA A 385 14.80 -56.65 -1.51
N ASP A 386 15.84 -56.14 -2.16
CA ASP A 386 16.82 -56.92 -2.92
C ASP A 386 17.59 -57.88 -2.02
N PHE A 387 18.05 -57.40 -0.86
CA PHE A 387 18.70 -58.25 0.13
C PHE A 387 17.78 -59.35 0.67
N LEU A 388 16.52 -59.03 0.97
CA LEU A 388 15.50 -60.00 1.37
C LEU A 388 15.30 -61.07 0.28
N ARG A 389 15.20 -60.67 -0.99
CA ARG A 389 15.06 -61.60 -2.13
C ARG A 389 16.28 -62.50 -2.30
N GLU A 390 17.48 -61.96 -2.16
CA GLU A 390 18.73 -62.73 -2.23
C GLU A 390 18.78 -63.80 -1.13
N LYS A 391 18.50 -63.41 0.12
CA LYS A 391 18.49 -64.34 1.26
C LYS A 391 17.36 -65.36 1.15
N ASP A 392 16.20 -64.95 0.64
CA ASP A 392 15.10 -65.88 0.36
C ASP A 392 15.53 -66.95 -0.64
N ALA A 393 16.13 -66.53 -1.76
CA ALA A 393 16.60 -67.45 -2.80
C ALA A 393 17.65 -68.43 -2.26
N LEU A 394 18.62 -67.95 -1.48
CA LEU A 394 19.63 -68.80 -0.84
C LEU A 394 19.01 -69.81 0.12
N SER A 395 18.05 -69.39 0.95
CA SER A 395 17.37 -70.29 1.89
C SER A 395 16.52 -71.36 1.20
N ARG A 396 16.13 -71.16 -0.07
CA ARG A 396 15.42 -72.17 -0.87
C ARG A 396 16.38 -73.17 -1.53
N LEU A 397 17.65 -72.83 -1.72
CA LEU A 397 18.63 -73.73 -2.33
C LEU A 397 19.03 -74.82 -1.31
N ARG A 398 18.70 -76.08 -1.63
CA ARG A 398 18.97 -77.27 -0.80
C ARG A 398 20.44 -77.69 -0.86
N ILE A 399 21.33 -76.86 -0.36
CA ILE A 399 22.73 -77.23 -0.15
C ILE A 399 22.88 -77.39 1.35
N ASP A 400 23.06 -78.63 1.81
CA ASP A 400 23.10 -78.99 3.24
C ASP A 400 24.21 -78.21 4.01
N ASP A 401 25.16 -77.58 3.32
CA ASP A 401 26.24 -76.77 3.89
C ASP A 401 25.93 -75.26 4.03
N LEU A 402 24.77 -74.76 3.58
CA LEU A 402 24.49 -73.31 3.50
C LEU A 402 23.32 -72.83 4.37
N ILE A 403 22.83 -73.67 5.26
CA ILE A 403 21.68 -73.32 6.09
C ILE A 403 22.16 -72.49 7.28
N VAL A 404 22.01 -71.18 7.13
CA VAL A 404 22.28 -70.20 8.17
C VAL A 404 21.24 -70.36 9.28
N ASP A 405 21.70 -70.47 10.53
CA ASP A 405 20.82 -70.50 11.69
C ASP A 405 19.95 -69.22 11.76
N PRO A 406 18.66 -69.29 12.15
CA PRO A 406 17.79 -68.12 12.24
C PRO A 406 18.36 -66.98 13.09
N SER A 407 19.15 -67.28 14.13
CA SER A 407 19.84 -66.26 14.93
C SER A 407 20.92 -65.52 14.12
N ALA A 408 21.77 -66.27 13.41
CA ALA A 408 22.77 -65.71 12.51
C ALA A 408 22.13 -64.95 11.32
N MET A 409 20.98 -65.39 10.83
CA MET A 409 20.22 -64.67 9.82
C MET A 409 19.68 -63.35 10.36
N ALA A 410 19.14 -63.34 11.58
CA ALA A 410 18.66 -62.13 12.24
C ALA A 410 19.77 -61.09 12.46
N GLU A 411 20.98 -61.54 12.83
CA GLU A 411 22.15 -60.68 12.94
C GLU A 411 22.52 -60.02 11.59
N GLN A 412 22.50 -60.78 10.49
CA GLN A 412 22.74 -60.25 9.14
C GLN A 412 21.71 -59.17 8.76
N PHE A 413 20.43 -59.36 9.10
CA PHE A 413 19.41 -58.33 8.89
C PHE A 413 19.65 -57.09 9.74
N GLN A 414 20.05 -57.26 11.00
CA GLN A 414 20.34 -56.14 11.88
C GLN A 414 21.56 -55.34 11.39
N GLU A 415 22.59 -56.01 10.87
CA GLU A 415 23.76 -55.36 10.28
C GLU A 415 23.39 -54.62 8.98
N LYS A 416 22.65 -55.28 8.07
CA LYS A 416 22.19 -54.64 6.83
C LYS A 416 21.33 -53.41 7.13
N ARG A 417 20.38 -53.52 8.07
CA ARG A 417 19.53 -52.40 8.50
C ARG A 417 20.38 -51.24 9.02
N ARG A 418 21.35 -51.50 9.92
CA ARG A 418 22.27 -50.47 10.42
C ARG A 418 23.04 -49.78 9.29
N SER A 419 23.60 -50.55 8.36
CA SER A 419 24.32 -50.01 7.19
C SER A 419 23.43 -49.13 6.29
N LEU A 420 22.19 -49.57 6.02
CA LEU A 420 21.24 -48.80 5.22
C LEU A 420 20.84 -47.49 5.90
N LEU A 421 20.58 -47.53 7.21
CA LEU A 421 20.21 -46.34 7.99
C LEU A 421 21.36 -45.34 8.10
N GLU A 422 22.61 -45.79 8.25
CA GLU A 422 23.78 -44.91 8.29
C GLU A 422 23.97 -44.17 6.97
N ARG A 423 23.91 -44.90 5.85
CA ARG A 423 24.00 -44.30 4.52
C ARG A 423 22.84 -43.31 4.27
N CYS A 424 21.62 -43.62 4.73
CA CYS A 424 20.52 -42.67 4.65
C CYS A 424 20.81 -41.41 5.49
N ARG A 425 21.38 -41.56 6.69
CA ARG A 425 21.75 -40.43 7.56
C ARG A 425 22.74 -39.49 6.88
N GLU A 426 23.68 -40.02 6.11
CA GLU A 426 24.68 -39.24 5.35
C GLU A 426 24.08 -38.54 4.13
N GLU A 427 23.12 -39.16 3.44
CA GLU A 427 22.54 -38.62 2.19
C GLU A 427 21.35 -37.67 2.39
N LEU A 428 20.68 -37.70 3.56
CA LEU A 428 19.51 -36.86 3.86
C LEU A 428 19.91 -35.40 4.13
N LYS A 429 19.11 -34.44 3.61
CA LYS A 429 19.46 -33.01 3.67
C LYS A 429 18.98 -32.27 4.94
N GLU A 430 17.79 -32.57 5.50
CA GLU A 430 17.22 -32.14 6.82
C GLU A 430 15.80 -32.76 7.01
N PRO A 431 15.15 -32.69 8.19
CA PRO A 431 15.47 -33.39 9.45
C PRO A 431 15.29 -34.91 9.29
N ALA A 432 16.41 -35.63 9.43
CA ALA A 432 16.49 -37.06 9.12
C ALA A 432 15.80 -37.95 10.15
N GLU A 433 15.75 -37.56 11.43
CA GLU A 433 15.54 -38.52 12.51
C GLU A 433 14.14 -39.16 12.51
N THR A 434 13.08 -38.39 12.30
CA THR A 434 11.71 -38.94 12.23
C THR A 434 11.54 -39.86 11.01
N LEU A 435 12.15 -39.49 9.87
CA LEU A 435 12.11 -40.30 8.65
C LEU A 435 12.91 -41.59 8.82
N LEU A 436 14.11 -41.51 9.39
CA LEU A 436 14.97 -42.64 9.69
C LEU A 436 14.30 -43.62 10.66
N ARG A 437 13.61 -43.13 11.70
CA ARG A 437 12.84 -43.98 12.61
C ARG A 437 11.68 -44.69 11.92
N ALA A 438 10.95 -43.99 11.06
CA ALA A 438 9.86 -44.58 10.29
C ALA A 438 10.37 -45.69 9.35
N LEU A 439 11.49 -45.42 8.65
CA LEU A 439 12.14 -46.43 7.82
C LEU A 439 12.68 -47.60 8.65
N GLU A 440 13.32 -47.33 9.78
CA GLU A 440 13.80 -48.40 10.66
C GLU A 440 12.66 -49.33 11.10
N ALA A 441 11.50 -48.77 11.47
CA ALA A 441 10.32 -49.54 11.81
C ALA A 441 9.81 -50.38 10.61
N GLU A 442 9.72 -49.78 9.43
CA GLU A 442 9.32 -50.46 8.17
C GLU A 442 10.25 -51.63 7.85
N LEU A 443 11.56 -51.39 7.80
CA LEU A 443 12.56 -52.44 7.52
C LEU A 443 12.59 -53.52 8.61
N THR A 444 12.31 -53.17 9.86
CA THR A 444 12.24 -54.13 10.97
C THR A 444 11.05 -55.07 10.81
N GLN A 445 9.88 -54.51 10.50
CA GLN A 445 8.67 -55.29 10.27
C GLN A 445 8.82 -56.25 9.08
N GLU A 446 9.43 -55.79 7.98
CA GLU A 446 9.72 -56.65 6.82
C GLU A 446 10.70 -57.78 7.18
N ALA A 447 11.77 -57.48 7.91
CA ALA A 447 12.74 -58.48 8.37
C ALA A 447 12.13 -59.51 9.33
N GLU A 448 11.28 -59.09 10.26
CA GLU A 448 10.58 -60.00 11.19
C GLU A 448 9.67 -60.98 10.44
N THR A 449 8.90 -60.47 9.47
CA THR A 449 8.04 -61.29 8.61
C THR A 449 8.85 -62.32 7.83
N PHE A 450 10.02 -61.93 7.31
CA PHE A 450 10.93 -62.84 6.64
C PHE A 450 11.51 -63.90 7.59
N LEU A 451 12.01 -63.49 8.77
CA LEU A 451 12.63 -64.38 9.74
C LEU A 451 11.64 -65.43 10.27
N GLU A 452 10.37 -65.08 10.45
CA GLU A 452 9.33 -66.05 10.81
C GLU A 452 9.20 -67.13 9.72
N THR A 453 9.14 -66.71 8.46
CA THR A 453 9.05 -67.62 7.30
C THR A 453 10.31 -68.46 7.15
N HIS A 454 11.48 -67.87 7.35
CA HIS A 454 12.77 -68.55 7.32
C HIS A 454 12.90 -69.58 8.46
N GLY A 455 12.55 -69.21 9.70
CA GLY A 455 12.59 -70.09 10.86
C GLY A 455 11.72 -71.33 10.70
N LYS A 456 10.53 -71.19 10.09
CA LYS A 456 9.66 -72.32 9.73
C LYS A 456 10.36 -73.27 8.75
N ARG A 457 11.02 -72.75 7.71
CA ARG A 457 11.78 -73.54 6.72
C ARG A 457 12.99 -74.23 7.35
N TYR A 458 13.75 -73.51 8.17
CA TYR A 458 14.90 -74.03 8.89
C TYR A 458 14.54 -75.21 9.79
N GLN A 459 13.48 -75.05 10.60
CA GLN A 459 13.01 -76.12 11.48
C GLN A 459 12.55 -77.35 10.69
N CYS A 460 11.90 -77.14 9.54
CA CYS A 460 11.54 -78.24 8.64
C CYS A 460 12.78 -78.95 8.09
N HIS A 461 13.82 -78.22 7.70
CA HIS A 461 15.06 -78.83 7.23
C HIS A 461 15.75 -79.64 8.33
N ILE A 462 15.95 -79.09 9.54
CA ILE A 462 16.53 -79.85 10.67
C ILE A 462 15.75 -81.14 10.94
N THR A 463 14.42 -81.07 10.89
CA THR A 463 13.56 -82.24 11.13
C THR A 463 13.75 -83.28 10.02
N ASN A 464 13.83 -82.84 8.76
CA ASN A 464 14.10 -83.71 7.61
C ASN A 464 15.52 -84.30 7.66
N GLU A 465 16.53 -83.54 8.08
CA GLU A 465 17.91 -84.00 8.20
C GLU A 465 18.06 -85.00 9.36
N SER A 466 17.41 -84.74 10.50
CA SER A 466 17.32 -85.71 11.61
C SER A 466 16.66 -87.01 11.13
N ALA A 467 15.56 -86.92 10.38
CA ALA A 467 14.91 -88.09 9.80
C ALA A 467 15.81 -88.82 8.79
N ARG A 468 16.59 -88.09 7.97
CA ARG A 468 17.59 -88.68 7.06
C ARG A 468 18.73 -89.36 7.82
N LYS A 469 19.24 -88.78 8.90
CA LYS A 469 20.28 -89.37 9.76
C LYS A 469 19.76 -90.62 10.48
N ASP A 470 18.55 -90.57 11.00
CA ASP A 470 17.87 -91.72 11.59
C ASP A 470 17.68 -92.84 10.56
N TYR A 471 17.29 -92.49 9.33
CA TYR A 471 17.15 -93.43 8.21
C TYR A 471 18.51 -94.01 7.78
N ALA A 472 19.56 -93.20 7.66
CA ALA A 472 20.90 -93.67 7.32
C ALA A 472 21.50 -94.55 8.42
N ALA A 473 21.29 -94.20 9.70
CA ALA A 473 21.69 -95.01 10.84
C ALA A 473 20.91 -96.34 10.87
N PHE A 474 19.63 -96.31 10.52
CA PHE A 474 18.82 -97.50 10.33
C PHE A 474 19.39 -98.40 9.22
N LEU A 475 19.65 -97.85 8.02
CA LEU A 475 20.27 -98.58 6.91
C LEU A 475 21.61 -99.22 7.27
N LYS A 476 22.42 -98.52 8.08
CA LYS A 476 23.72 -99.04 8.57
C LYS A 476 23.55 -100.18 9.57
N LYS A 477 22.49 -100.17 10.37
CA LYS A 477 22.15 -101.18 11.38
C LYS A 477 21.47 -102.42 10.78
N THR A 478 20.82 -102.28 9.62
CA THR A 478 20.16 -103.37 8.89
C THR A 478 21.12 -104.29 8.15
N ASN A 479 22.37 -103.88 7.90
CA ASN A 479 23.44 -104.76 7.41
C ASN A 479 23.86 -105.88 8.41
N MET A 480 23.20 -105.99 9.56
CA MET A 480 23.47 -106.97 10.63
C MET A 480 22.28 -107.91 10.91
N LEU A 481 21.20 -107.87 10.13
CA LEU A 481 19.98 -108.65 10.40
C LEU A 481 19.91 -109.92 9.54
N THR A 482 19.64 -111.06 10.17
CA THR A 482 19.67 -112.41 9.57
C THR A 482 18.32 -112.93 9.06
N SER A 483 17.24 -112.12 9.12
CA SER A 483 15.90 -112.52 8.66
C SER A 483 15.14 -111.39 7.95
N SER A 484 14.66 -111.69 6.74
CA SER A 484 13.93 -110.78 5.85
C SER A 484 12.61 -110.26 6.46
N GLN A 485 11.93 -111.02 7.30
CA GLN A 485 10.63 -110.62 7.90
C GLN A 485 10.80 -109.57 9.02
N GLU A 486 11.89 -109.64 9.78
CA GLU A 486 12.15 -108.68 10.87
C GLU A 486 12.63 -107.33 10.32
N LEU A 487 13.34 -107.36 9.19
CA LEU A 487 13.73 -106.19 8.42
C LEU A 487 12.49 -105.44 7.90
N GLU A 488 11.56 -106.13 7.25
CA GLU A 488 10.35 -105.52 6.67
C GLU A 488 9.46 -104.87 7.76
N ALA A 489 9.25 -105.54 8.89
CA ALA A 489 8.46 -105.01 10.01
C ALA A 489 9.10 -103.75 10.62
N ARG A 490 10.43 -103.72 10.75
CA ARG A 490 11.16 -102.55 11.25
C ARG A 490 11.18 -101.41 10.24
N CYS A 491 11.34 -101.70 8.95
CA CYS A 491 11.25 -100.71 7.88
C CYS A 491 9.87 -100.06 7.83
N LYS A 492 8.78 -100.83 7.88
CA LYS A 492 7.40 -100.32 7.93
C LYS A 492 7.18 -99.43 9.15
N LYS A 493 7.68 -99.82 10.33
CA LYS A 493 7.57 -99.04 11.56
C LYS A 493 8.37 -97.73 11.50
N LEU A 494 9.54 -97.74 10.84
CA LEU A 494 10.34 -96.54 10.61
C LEU A 494 9.65 -95.60 9.60
N LEU A 495 9.14 -96.12 8.48
CA LEU A 495 8.37 -95.35 7.48
C LEU A 495 7.13 -94.72 8.11
N GLU A 496 6.37 -95.47 8.90
CA GLU A 496 5.22 -94.96 9.67
C GLU A 496 5.61 -93.81 10.59
N ARG A 497 6.75 -93.94 11.29
CA ARG A 497 7.27 -92.89 12.17
C ARG A 497 7.72 -91.67 11.38
N CYS A 498 8.50 -91.85 10.31
CA CYS A 498 8.92 -90.77 9.42
C CYS A 498 7.71 -90.06 8.78
N ARG A 499 6.68 -90.81 8.38
CA ARG A 499 5.43 -90.28 7.82
C ARG A 499 4.66 -89.49 8.86
N ARG A 500 4.61 -89.97 10.11
CA ARG A 500 3.99 -89.25 11.23
C ARG A 500 4.77 -87.97 11.54
N ASP A 501 6.08 -88.04 11.71
CA ASP A 501 6.92 -86.90 12.08
C ASP A 501 6.99 -85.85 10.95
N MET A 502 6.94 -86.25 9.66
CA MET A 502 6.94 -85.31 8.53
C MET A 502 5.56 -84.68 8.24
N LEU A 503 4.45 -85.34 8.61
CA LEU A 503 3.08 -84.92 8.29
C LEU A 503 2.23 -84.48 9.50
N SER A 504 2.71 -84.56 10.75
CA SER A 504 1.87 -84.30 11.93
C SER A 504 1.61 -82.84 12.28
N LYS A 505 1.99 -81.86 11.46
CA LYS A 505 1.60 -80.46 11.68
C LYS A 505 0.52 -80.05 10.69
N LYS A 506 -0.73 -80.34 11.08
CA LYS A 506 -1.95 -80.03 10.35
C LYS A 506 -2.59 -78.77 10.91
N GLU A 507 -1.84 -77.68 10.97
CA GLU A 507 -2.38 -76.35 11.31
C GLU A 507 -1.58 -75.37 10.47
N PHE A 508 -2.17 -74.87 9.37
CA PHE A 508 -1.98 -73.54 8.75
C PHE A 508 -2.58 -73.57 7.32
N PRO A 509 -3.17 -72.47 6.82
CA PRO A 509 -3.68 -72.39 5.47
C PRO A 509 -2.52 -72.49 4.46
N LEU A 510 -2.62 -73.46 3.54
CA LEU A 510 -1.60 -73.71 2.52
C LEU A 510 -1.47 -72.50 1.58
N THR A 511 -0.30 -71.89 1.59
CA THR A 511 0.17 -71.04 0.48
C THR A 511 0.69 -71.93 -0.66
N ASP A 512 0.84 -71.40 -1.88
CA ASP A 512 1.41 -72.15 -3.02
C ASP A 512 2.81 -72.75 -2.70
N LEU A 513 3.53 -72.17 -1.75
CA LEU A 513 4.82 -72.67 -1.27
C LEU A 513 4.69 -73.94 -0.40
N ASP A 514 3.62 -74.04 0.39
CA ASP A 514 3.33 -75.22 1.22
C ASP A 514 2.97 -76.44 0.36
N ALA A 515 2.37 -76.22 -0.80
CA ALA A 515 2.06 -77.27 -1.77
C ALA A 515 3.34 -77.90 -2.36
N ALA A 516 4.35 -77.10 -2.70
CA ALA A 516 5.62 -77.59 -3.21
C ALA A 516 6.39 -78.40 -2.16
N LEU A 517 6.44 -77.91 -0.91
CA LEU A 517 7.11 -78.59 0.19
C LEU A 517 6.41 -79.91 0.58
N MET A 518 5.07 -79.91 0.56
CA MET A 518 4.27 -81.12 0.74
C MET A 518 4.50 -82.13 -0.37
N TRP A 519 4.53 -81.68 -1.63
CA TRP A 519 4.81 -82.54 -2.78
C TRP A 519 6.20 -83.18 -2.70
N GLU A 520 7.22 -82.43 -2.26
CA GLU A 520 8.56 -82.99 -2.06
C GLU A 520 8.64 -83.96 -0.89
N LYS A 521 7.95 -83.71 0.23
CA LYS A 521 7.85 -84.68 1.33
C LYS A 521 7.18 -85.97 0.86
N GLU A 522 6.15 -85.84 0.03
CA GLU A 522 5.43 -86.97 -0.53
C GLU A 522 6.25 -87.72 -1.58
N ASP A 523 7.02 -87.04 -2.44
CA ASP A 523 7.95 -87.66 -3.38
C ASP A 523 9.08 -88.42 -2.66
N LEU A 524 9.63 -87.85 -1.58
CA LEU A 524 10.66 -88.50 -0.78
C LEU A 524 10.11 -89.74 -0.06
N LEU A 525 8.88 -89.67 0.48
CA LEU A 525 8.16 -90.82 1.02
C LEU A 525 7.89 -91.88 -0.06
N ARG A 526 7.50 -91.49 -1.28
CA ARG A 526 7.29 -92.42 -2.41
C ARG A 526 8.59 -93.08 -2.87
N ARG A 527 9.71 -92.34 -2.90
CA ARG A 527 11.03 -92.91 -3.22
C ARG A 527 11.50 -93.90 -2.15
N LEU A 528 11.30 -93.56 -0.88
CA LEU A 528 11.57 -94.46 0.25
C LEU A 528 10.73 -95.74 0.17
N ASP A 529 9.44 -95.61 -0.14
CA ASP A 529 8.52 -96.74 -0.32
C ASP A 529 8.94 -97.60 -1.54
N ALA A 530 9.32 -96.96 -2.65
CA ALA A 530 9.80 -97.62 -3.86
C ALA A 530 11.15 -98.33 -3.65
N GLU A 531 12.10 -97.76 -2.91
CA GLU A 531 13.36 -98.43 -2.54
C GLU A 531 13.10 -99.62 -1.62
N LEU A 532 12.15 -99.51 -0.68
CA LEU A 532 11.72 -100.64 0.15
C LEU A 532 11.08 -101.76 -0.67
N THR A 533 10.34 -101.40 -1.73
CA THR A 533 9.76 -102.38 -2.65
C THR A 533 10.81 -102.99 -3.59
N ARG A 534 11.94 -102.29 -3.82
CA ARG A 534 13.05 -102.73 -4.69
C ARG A 534 14.16 -103.48 -3.97
N MET A 535 14.23 -103.47 -2.63
CA MET A 535 15.17 -104.32 -1.91
C MET A 535 14.93 -105.78 -2.33
N PRO A 536 15.91 -106.45 -2.97
CA PRO A 536 15.73 -107.84 -3.33
C PRO A 536 15.62 -108.64 -2.03
N MET A 537 14.53 -109.41 -1.89
CA MET A 537 14.45 -110.44 -0.87
C MET A 537 15.73 -111.28 -0.92
N PRO A 538 16.56 -111.35 0.14
CA PRO A 538 17.69 -112.26 0.12
C PRO A 538 17.15 -113.69 0.19
N PHE A 539 17.32 -114.40 -0.93
CA PHE A 539 17.85 -115.76 -1.01
C PHE A 539 17.42 -116.73 0.11
N GLN A 540 16.47 -117.61 -0.20
CA GLN A 540 16.25 -118.85 0.54
C GLN A 540 17.02 -120.06 -0.01
N GLU A 541 17.83 -119.94 -1.06
CA GLU A 541 18.49 -121.10 -1.68
C GLU A 541 19.95 -120.83 -2.06
N ALA A 542 20.89 -121.24 -1.19
CA ALA A 542 22.21 -121.79 -1.56
C ALA A 542 23.10 -121.94 -0.31
N ASN A 543 22.93 -123.04 0.43
CA ASN A 543 24.05 -123.72 1.08
C ASN A 543 23.64 -125.13 1.51
N GLY A 544 23.41 -125.96 0.49
CA GLY A 544 23.49 -127.40 0.59
C GLY A 544 24.55 -127.89 -0.37
N LYS A 545 25.60 -128.52 0.17
CA LYS A 545 26.60 -129.38 -0.49
C LYS A 545 27.72 -128.68 -1.29
N HIS A 546 28.90 -128.61 -0.67
CA HIS A 546 30.02 -129.41 -1.16
C HIS A 546 30.93 -129.84 0.00
N MET A 547 31.18 -131.15 0.03
CA MET A 547 32.05 -131.88 0.94
C MET A 547 33.36 -132.20 0.20
N ILE A 548 34.46 -132.41 0.95
CA ILE A 548 35.81 -132.90 0.56
C ILE A 548 36.75 -131.77 0.09
N LEU A 549 37.88 -131.44 0.74
CA LEU A 549 38.80 -132.16 1.63
C LEU A 549 38.97 -131.49 3.00
#